data_AF-A0A4R9K638-F1
#
_entry.id   AF-A0A4R9K638-F1
#
_cell.length_a   1.000
_cell.length_b   1.000
_cell.length_c   1.000
_cell.angle_alpha   90.00
_cell.angle_beta   90.00
_cell.angle_gamma   90.00
#
_symmetry.space_group_name_H-M   'P 1'
#
loop_
_entity.id
_entity.type
_entity.pdbx_description
1 polymer ?
#
loop_
_entity_poly.entity_id
_entity_poly.type
_entity_poly.pdbx_seq_one_letter_code
_entity_poly.pdbx_strand_id
1 'polypeptide(L)'
;MSSSLPDRIREELTRYSFVSTGYSSPNPPVACVIEDAKTGEILASGFTQRTGGNHSEREAYRILREKFPSGDIPSHNAYVTLEPCSHHGKTPPCIDLFLKEKPIRLEYGWRDTNPLVAENSGLEKLSKIGIQVVQNSELAEIASKFVFGFRSRIDKDRPAYLLKTTVSKEGYFSTGVGSREKISSLESDFFLSMLRAKVDAVLVGPNTVKVDDPGLDFRVPDFSYPNVSKHIEGKESGFSGLVSALLEYSAEKEIFQIHQDKEKDYQTLRVFFLPAQEFASEAFLEKQSKINERIGKKSAAFFLDSNKSYDPSFINRLEELSKFPYERIDFSDVLKISRILCGWGINSAMIEGGNFLYKAFSPILSEEDAILRVKSSTVSFTKGILPEWAGNFSMEWKAEIASDLWEVGRCSQG
;
A
#
# COMPACT_ATOMS: atom_id res chain seq x y z
N MET A 1 -28.93 0.79 -19.29
CA MET A 1 -27.74 1.65 -19.37
C MET A 1 -27.30 1.89 -17.94
N SER A 2 -26.02 1.64 -17.60
CA SER A 2 -25.52 2.13 -16.32
C SER A 2 -25.50 3.65 -16.38
N SER A 3 -26.03 4.31 -15.36
CA SER A 3 -25.70 5.72 -15.11
C SER A 3 -24.20 5.78 -14.84
N SER A 4 -23.51 6.77 -15.42
CA SER A 4 -22.11 7.03 -15.06
C SER A 4 -22.02 7.42 -13.58
N LEU A 5 -20.92 7.09 -12.92
CA LEU A 5 -20.75 7.41 -11.50
C LEU A 5 -20.59 8.93 -11.34
N PRO A 6 -21.37 9.61 -10.47
CA PRO A 6 -21.23 11.05 -10.29
C PRO A 6 -19.80 11.42 -9.84
N ASP A 7 -19.22 12.48 -10.40
CA ASP A 7 -17.80 12.82 -10.18
C ASP A 7 -17.45 12.96 -8.69
N ARG A 8 -18.33 13.59 -7.89
CA ARG A 8 -18.21 13.68 -6.42
C ARG A 8 -18.08 12.33 -5.71
N ILE A 9 -18.79 11.31 -6.21
CA ILE A 9 -18.75 9.94 -5.65
C ILE A 9 -17.46 9.25 -6.08
N ARG A 10 -17.02 9.47 -7.34
CA ARG A 10 -15.74 8.96 -7.86
C ARG A 10 -14.56 9.53 -7.07
N GLU A 11 -14.53 10.85 -6.85
CA GLU A 11 -13.50 11.55 -6.09
C GLU A 11 -13.45 11.06 -4.63
N GLU A 12 -14.59 11.08 -3.94
CA GLU A 12 -14.70 10.70 -2.52
C GLU A 12 -14.29 9.23 -2.28
N LEU A 13 -14.74 8.30 -3.13
CA LEU A 13 -14.33 6.90 -3.02
C LEU A 13 -12.84 6.71 -3.31
N THR A 14 -12.24 7.52 -4.20
CA THR A 14 -10.80 7.47 -4.48
C THR A 14 -10.00 8.02 -3.29
N ARG A 15 -10.39 9.20 -2.75
CA ARG A 15 -9.84 9.80 -1.52
C ARG A 15 -9.83 8.79 -0.37
N TYR A 16 -10.97 8.18 -0.07
CA TYR A 16 -11.11 7.27 1.06
C TYR A 16 -10.47 5.88 0.83
N SER A 17 -10.37 5.41 -0.42
CA SER A 17 -9.59 4.19 -0.73
C SER A 17 -8.08 4.44 -0.59
N PHE A 18 -7.60 5.62 -0.98
CA PHE A 18 -6.23 6.06 -0.69
C PHE A 18 -5.97 6.12 0.82
N VAL A 19 -6.88 6.69 1.62
CA VAL A 19 -6.78 6.66 3.10
C VAL A 19 -6.69 5.22 3.62
N SER A 20 -7.58 4.32 3.20
CA SER A 20 -7.58 2.92 3.67
C SER A 20 -6.31 2.14 3.33
N THR A 21 -5.64 2.49 2.22
CA THR A 21 -4.41 1.83 1.77
C THR A 21 -3.29 1.96 2.79
N GLY A 22 -2.68 0.83 3.16
CA GLY A 22 -1.70 0.71 4.25
C GLY A 22 -2.28 0.80 5.68
N TYR A 23 -3.54 1.21 5.83
CA TYR A 23 -4.23 1.27 7.13
C TYR A 23 -4.98 -0.03 7.46
N SER A 24 -5.72 -0.56 6.49
CA SER A 24 -6.63 -1.70 6.67
C SER A 24 -5.92 -3.05 6.81
N SER A 25 -4.73 -3.16 6.23
CA SER A 25 -3.99 -4.41 6.00
C SER A 25 -3.89 -5.32 7.24
N PRO A 26 -4.01 -6.65 7.09
CA PRO A 26 -4.15 -7.42 5.85
C PRO A 26 -5.48 -7.31 5.08
N ASN A 27 -6.50 -6.63 5.60
CA ASN A 27 -7.78 -6.44 4.90
C ASN A 27 -7.63 -5.53 3.66
N PRO A 28 -8.47 -5.70 2.62
CA PRO A 28 -8.42 -4.86 1.42
C PRO A 28 -8.78 -3.39 1.74
N PRO A 29 -8.16 -2.43 1.05
CA PRO A 29 -8.46 -1.01 1.21
C PRO A 29 -9.75 -0.65 0.45
N VAL A 30 -10.89 -0.82 1.11
CA VAL A 30 -12.23 -0.55 0.56
C VAL A 30 -12.75 0.80 1.08
N ALA A 31 -13.51 1.50 0.23
CA ALA A 31 -14.27 2.68 0.59
C ALA A 31 -15.76 2.47 0.27
N CYS A 32 -16.62 3.15 1.03
CA CYS A 32 -18.06 3.19 0.87
C CYS A 32 -18.55 4.63 0.99
N VAL A 33 -19.41 5.06 0.08
CA VAL A 33 -20.09 6.37 0.13
C VAL A 33 -21.60 6.14 0.11
N ILE A 34 -22.31 6.87 0.97
CA ILE A 34 -23.77 6.85 1.05
C ILE A 34 -24.29 8.21 0.59
N GLU A 35 -25.15 8.21 -0.43
CA GLU A 35 -25.67 9.39 -1.10
C GLU A 35 -27.20 9.48 -0.94
N ASP A 36 -27.74 10.68 -0.70
CA ASP A 36 -29.18 10.93 -0.72
C ASP A 36 -29.72 10.71 -2.15
N ALA A 37 -30.66 9.78 -2.30
CA ALA A 37 -31.19 9.36 -3.59
C ALA A 37 -32.13 10.39 -4.25
N LYS A 38 -32.46 11.50 -3.56
CA LYS A 38 -33.27 12.61 -4.08
C LYS A 38 -32.42 13.85 -4.38
N THR A 39 -31.50 14.20 -3.50
CA THR A 39 -30.69 15.44 -3.64
C THR A 39 -29.32 15.18 -4.28
N GLY A 40 -28.80 13.97 -4.19
CA GLY A 40 -27.42 13.65 -4.55
C GLY A 40 -26.37 14.13 -3.52
N GLU A 41 -26.77 14.58 -2.33
CA GLU A 41 -25.81 14.94 -1.27
C GLU A 41 -25.09 13.69 -0.75
N ILE A 42 -23.77 13.76 -0.55
CA ILE A 42 -23.04 12.75 0.21
C ILE A 42 -23.46 12.86 1.68
N LEU A 43 -24.15 11.84 2.18
CA LEU A 43 -24.65 11.80 3.55
C LEU A 43 -23.58 11.32 4.53
N ALA A 44 -22.77 10.34 4.13
CA ALA A 44 -21.63 9.82 4.88
C ALA A 44 -20.65 9.06 3.98
N SER A 45 -19.37 9.09 4.36
CA SER A 45 -18.27 8.38 3.71
C SER A 45 -17.52 7.54 4.74
N GLY A 46 -17.11 6.34 4.36
CA GLY A 46 -16.45 5.38 5.25
C GLY A 46 -15.37 4.59 4.52
N PHE A 47 -14.36 4.16 5.26
CA PHE A 47 -13.24 3.37 4.74
C PHE A 47 -12.94 2.20 5.67
N THR A 48 -12.36 1.13 5.14
CA THR A 48 -12.02 -0.04 5.96
C THR A 48 -11.00 0.36 7.03
N GLN A 49 -11.38 0.17 8.28
CA GLN A 49 -10.54 0.44 9.44
C GLN A 49 -9.50 -0.68 9.64
N ARG A 50 -8.57 -0.49 10.59
CA ARG A 50 -7.59 -1.52 10.95
C ARG A 50 -8.26 -2.87 11.25
N THR A 51 -7.57 -3.94 10.90
CA THR A 51 -8.01 -5.34 11.14
C THR A 51 -8.62 -5.54 12.53
N GLY A 52 -9.93 -5.81 12.58
CA GLY A 52 -10.74 -5.95 13.79
C GLY A 52 -11.74 -4.81 14.03
N GLY A 53 -11.59 -3.68 13.33
CA GLY A 53 -12.57 -2.60 13.28
C GLY A 53 -13.61 -2.79 12.17
N ASN A 54 -14.35 -1.71 11.89
CA ASN A 54 -15.39 -1.69 10.86
C ASN A 54 -14.83 -1.82 9.44
N HIS A 55 -15.55 -2.55 8.59
CA HIS A 55 -15.41 -2.44 7.13
C HIS A 55 -16.00 -1.11 6.65
N SER A 56 -15.65 -0.67 5.45
CA SER A 56 -16.02 0.62 4.89
C SER A 56 -17.53 0.94 4.96
N GLU A 57 -18.38 -0.04 4.67
CA GLU A 57 -19.83 0.08 4.64
C GLU A 57 -20.38 0.26 6.06
N ARG A 58 -19.87 -0.54 7.00
CA ARG A 58 -20.22 -0.44 8.42
C ARG A 58 -19.78 0.89 9.03
N GLU A 59 -18.63 1.41 8.60
CA GLU A 59 -18.13 2.70 9.04
C GLU A 59 -18.95 3.87 8.46
N ALA A 60 -19.29 3.82 7.17
CA ALA A 60 -20.16 4.81 6.55
C ALA A 60 -21.55 4.86 7.24
N TYR A 61 -22.17 3.70 7.50
CA TYR A 61 -23.43 3.66 8.23
C TYR A 61 -23.32 4.04 9.72
N ARG A 62 -22.18 3.81 10.38
CA ARG A 62 -21.93 4.33 11.75
C ARG A 62 -21.98 5.85 11.75
N ILE A 63 -21.20 6.48 10.87
CA ILE A 63 -21.13 7.95 10.71
C ILE A 63 -22.51 8.51 10.31
N LEU A 64 -23.23 7.83 9.41
CA LEU A 64 -24.58 8.23 9.01
C LEU A 64 -25.58 8.19 10.17
N ARG A 65 -25.53 7.16 11.01
CA ARG A 65 -26.37 7.05 12.21
C ARG A 65 -26.00 8.06 13.29
N GLU A 66 -24.76 8.55 13.32
CA GLU A 66 -24.36 9.69 14.16
C GLU A 66 -24.87 11.04 13.62
N LYS A 67 -24.98 11.21 12.29
CA LYS A 67 -25.64 12.38 11.65
C LYS A 67 -27.16 12.36 11.85
N PHE A 68 -27.78 11.19 11.97
CA PHE A 68 -29.23 10.99 12.16
C PHE A 68 -29.55 10.10 13.40
N PRO A 69 -29.28 10.56 14.64
CA PRO A 69 -29.35 9.72 15.84
C PRO A 69 -30.78 9.38 16.29
N SER A 70 -31.76 10.24 15.97
CA SER A 70 -33.15 10.14 16.45
C SER A 70 -34.19 10.18 15.32
N GLY A 71 -33.75 10.07 14.05
CA GLY A 71 -34.60 10.27 12.88
C GLY A 71 -34.45 9.19 11.83
N ASP A 72 -35.38 9.16 10.89
CA ASP A 72 -35.27 8.35 9.69
C ASP A 72 -34.09 8.87 8.83
N ILE A 73 -33.20 7.96 8.42
CA ILE A 73 -32.19 8.29 7.42
C ILE A 73 -32.93 8.64 6.12
N PRO A 74 -32.52 9.69 5.39
CA PRO A 74 -33.03 9.95 4.05
C PRO A 74 -32.95 8.72 3.14
N SER A 75 -33.82 8.67 2.15
CA SER A 75 -33.76 7.58 1.16
C SER A 75 -32.45 7.69 0.38
N HIS A 76 -31.66 6.63 0.32
CA HIS A 76 -30.24 6.72 -0.04
C HIS A 76 -29.77 5.57 -0.94
N ASN A 77 -28.68 5.82 -1.66
CA ASN A 77 -27.89 4.85 -2.42
C ASN A 77 -26.57 4.58 -1.68
N ALA A 78 -25.98 3.40 -1.87
CA ALA A 78 -24.65 3.05 -1.38
C ALA A 78 -23.74 2.64 -2.55
N TYR A 79 -22.50 3.14 -2.54
CA TYR A 79 -21.48 2.86 -3.53
C TYR A 79 -20.24 2.29 -2.82
N VAL A 80 -19.76 1.11 -3.21
CA VAL A 80 -18.64 0.41 -2.53
C VAL A 80 -17.57 -0.01 -3.54
N THR A 81 -16.28 0.18 -3.24
CA THR A 81 -15.22 -0.15 -4.23
C THR A 81 -15.01 -1.66 -4.43
N LEU A 82 -15.39 -2.50 -3.46
CA LEU A 82 -15.33 -3.96 -3.50
C LEU A 82 -16.70 -4.57 -3.13
N GLU A 83 -16.96 -5.80 -3.57
CA GLU A 83 -18.14 -6.59 -3.17
C GLU A 83 -18.24 -6.73 -1.63
N PRO A 84 -19.40 -6.38 -1.03
CA PRO A 84 -19.60 -6.47 0.42
C PRO A 84 -19.48 -7.90 0.96
N CYS A 85 -18.81 -8.05 2.11
CA CYS A 85 -18.56 -9.37 2.68
C CYS A 85 -19.84 -10.06 3.21
N SER A 86 -19.89 -11.38 3.01
CA SER A 86 -21.00 -12.26 3.39
C SER A 86 -20.67 -13.24 4.53
N HIS A 87 -19.38 -13.45 4.84
CA HIS A 87 -18.93 -14.33 5.91
C HIS A 87 -18.91 -13.64 7.28
N HIS A 88 -19.06 -14.44 8.34
CA HIS A 88 -18.89 -13.98 9.72
C HIS A 88 -17.40 -13.95 10.07
N GLY A 89 -16.87 -12.76 10.33
CA GLY A 89 -15.48 -12.55 10.75
C GLY A 89 -15.40 -12.02 12.18
N LYS A 90 -14.46 -11.07 12.41
CA LYS A 90 -14.40 -10.30 13.67
C LYS A 90 -15.58 -9.34 13.84
N THR A 91 -16.21 -8.97 12.74
CA THR A 91 -17.45 -8.20 12.68
C THR A 91 -18.52 -9.00 11.91
N PRO A 92 -19.82 -8.72 12.10
CA PRO A 92 -20.88 -9.35 11.30
C PRO A 92 -20.75 -8.99 9.81
N PRO A 93 -21.30 -9.81 8.89
CA PRO A 93 -21.32 -9.53 7.45
C PRO A 93 -21.84 -8.12 7.08
N CYS A 94 -21.31 -7.56 6.00
CA CYS A 94 -21.84 -6.32 5.43
C CYS A 94 -23.16 -6.57 4.67
N ILE A 95 -23.39 -7.77 4.13
CA ILE A 95 -24.70 -8.17 3.60
C ILE A 95 -25.81 -8.02 4.67
N ASP A 96 -25.55 -8.42 5.93
CA ASP A 96 -26.52 -8.30 7.01
C ASP A 96 -26.79 -6.83 7.40
N LEU A 97 -25.81 -5.95 7.23
CA LEU A 97 -25.99 -4.50 7.37
C LEU A 97 -26.91 -3.96 6.28
N PHE A 98 -26.70 -4.31 5.01
CA PHE A 98 -27.56 -3.87 3.91
C PHE A 98 -28.99 -4.43 4.00
N LEU A 99 -29.18 -5.65 4.52
CA LEU A 99 -30.51 -6.21 4.82
C LEU A 99 -31.27 -5.39 5.89
N LYS A 100 -30.54 -4.75 6.82
CA LYS A 100 -31.11 -3.90 7.87
C LYS A 100 -31.36 -2.46 7.37
N GLU A 101 -30.35 -1.82 6.79
CA GLU A 101 -30.36 -0.39 6.47
C GLU A 101 -31.08 -0.06 5.15
N LYS A 102 -31.17 -1.04 4.22
CA LYS A 102 -32.02 -1.03 3.02
C LYS A 102 -31.89 0.22 2.13
N PRO A 103 -30.70 0.48 1.55
CA PRO A 103 -30.57 1.49 0.50
C PRO A 103 -31.46 1.15 -0.71
N ILE A 104 -31.88 2.14 -1.50
CA ILE A 104 -32.60 1.89 -2.77
C ILE A 104 -31.70 1.11 -3.73
N ARG A 105 -30.44 1.55 -3.84
CA ARG A 105 -29.43 0.95 -4.71
C ARG A 105 -28.14 0.68 -3.95
N LEU A 106 -27.54 -0.47 -4.23
CA LEU A 106 -26.16 -0.81 -3.88
C LEU A 106 -25.38 -1.01 -5.17
N GLU A 107 -24.44 -0.11 -5.46
CA GLU A 107 -23.46 -0.29 -6.53
C GLU A 107 -22.11 -0.76 -5.95
N TYR A 108 -21.47 -1.73 -6.58
CA TYR A 108 -20.15 -2.22 -6.17
C TYR A 108 -19.19 -2.36 -7.36
N GLY A 109 -17.88 -2.22 -7.10
CA GLY A 109 -16.83 -2.27 -8.13
C GLY A 109 -16.35 -3.68 -8.48
N TRP A 110 -15.24 -4.10 -7.87
CA TRP A 110 -14.72 -5.46 -8.07
C TRP A 110 -15.55 -6.49 -7.32
N ARG A 111 -15.64 -7.70 -7.88
CA ARG A 111 -16.04 -8.89 -7.12
C ARG A 111 -14.90 -9.31 -6.21
N ASP A 112 -15.20 -9.80 -5.03
CA ASP A 112 -14.18 -10.31 -4.11
C ASP A 112 -13.83 -11.75 -4.50
N THR A 113 -12.57 -11.98 -4.89
CA THR A 113 -12.06 -13.31 -5.26
C THR A 113 -11.71 -14.16 -4.04
N ASN A 114 -11.75 -13.59 -2.83
CA ASN A 114 -11.63 -14.33 -1.58
C ASN A 114 -12.68 -15.46 -1.52
N PRO A 115 -12.27 -16.74 -1.36
CA PRO A 115 -13.21 -17.87 -1.30
C PRO A 115 -14.32 -17.68 -0.25
N LEU A 116 -14.01 -17.02 0.88
CA LEU A 116 -14.95 -16.71 1.95
C LEU A 116 -16.09 -15.74 1.52
N VAL A 117 -15.99 -15.09 0.37
CA VAL A 117 -17.05 -14.25 -0.21
C VAL A 117 -17.56 -14.89 -1.51
N ALA A 118 -16.66 -15.27 -2.41
CA ALA A 118 -16.99 -15.81 -3.73
C ALA A 118 -17.93 -17.04 -3.68
N GLU A 119 -17.76 -17.94 -2.71
CA GLU A 119 -18.60 -19.13 -2.56
C GLU A 119 -20.04 -18.80 -2.13
N ASN A 120 -20.25 -17.68 -1.43
CA ASN A 120 -21.52 -17.33 -0.78
C ASN A 120 -21.78 -15.82 -0.79
N SER A 121 -21.63 -15.16 -1.95
CA SER A 121 -21.74 -13.70 -2.17
C SER A 121 -22.89 -13.02 -1.41
N GLY A 122 -24.07 -13.65 -1.35
CA GLY A 122 -25.22 -13.15 -0.59
C GLY A 122 -25.95 -11.96 -1.22
N LEU A 123 -25.40 -11.33 -2.28
CA LEU A 123 -26.00 -10.21 -3.01
C LEU A 123 -27.44 -10.49 -3.49
N GLU A 124 -27.77 -11.73 -3.88
CA GLU A 124 -29.13 -12.11 -4.25
C GLU A 124 -30.16 -11.87 -3.12
N LYS A 125 -29.75 -11.99 -1.85
CA LYS A 125 -30.64 -11.75 -0.69
C LYS A 125 -31.09 -10.29 -0.66
N LEU A 126 -30.22 -9.37 -1.05
CA LEU A 126 -30.50 -7.94 -1.14
C LEU A 126 -31.50 -7.67 -2.28
N SER A 127 -31.26 -8.24 -3.47
CA SER A 127 -32.18 -8.11 -4.61
C SER A 127 -33.57 -8.68 -4.32
N LYS A 128 -33.66 -9.80 -3.59
CA LYS A 128 -34.93 -10.43 -3.18
C LYS A 128 -35.78 -9.56 -2.24
N ILE A 129 -35.19 -8.59 -1.53
CA ILE A 129 -35.93 -7.62 -0.70
C ILE A 129 -36.13 -6.25 -1.39
N GLY A 130 -35.81 -6.15 -2.68
CA GLY A 130 -36.05 -4.96 -3.50
C GLY A 130 -34.89 -3.97 -3.62
N ILE A 131 -33.71 -4.27 -3.06
CA ILE A 131 -32.51 -3.43 -3.25
C ILE A 131 -32.01 -3.62 -4.68
N GLN A 132 -31.81 -2.53 -5.43
CA GLN A 132 -31.20 -2.61 -6.75
C GLN A 132 -29.69 -2.84 -6.59
N VAL A 133 -29.22 -4.07 -6.82
CA VAL A 133 -27.78 -4.40 -6.77
C VAL A 133 -27.16 -4.31 -8.17
N VAL A 134 -26.08 -3.54 -8.33
CA VAL A 134 -25.41 -3.32 -9.62
C VAL A 134 -23.89 -3.45 -9.46
N GLN A 135 -23.25 -4.18 -10.38
CA GLN A 135 -21.79 -4.12 -10.53
C GLN A 135 -21.45 -2.98 -11.51
N ASN A 136 -20.61 -2.03 -11.09
CA ASN A 136 -20.25 -0.84 -11.86
C ASN A 136 -18.75 -0.84 -12.23
N SER A 137 -18.44 -0.67 -13.51
CA SER A 137 -17.06 -0.67 -14.02
C SER A 137 -16.24 0.53 -13.55
N GLU A 138 -16.83 1.71 -13.37
CA GLU A 138 -16.11 2.88 -12.87
C GLU A 138 -15.69 2.69 -11.40
N LEU A 139 -16.53 2.05 -10.58
CA LEU A 139 -16.15 1.63 -9.22
C LEU A 139 -15.02 0.59 -9.26
N ALA A 140 -15.01 -0.30 -10.26
CA ALA A 140 -13.94 -1.28 -10.44
C ALA A 140 -12.61 -0.62 -10.86
N GLU A 141 -12.65 0.45 -11.67
CA GLU A 141 -11.48 1.25 -12.03
C GLU A 141 -10.87 1.93 -10.79
N ILE A 142 -11.68 2.56 -9.93
CA ILE A 142 -11.21 3.12 -8.64
C ILE A 142 -10.53 2.03 -7.80
N ALA A 143 -11.20 0.89 -7.57
CA ALA A 143 -10.65 -0.19 -6.75
C ALA A 143 -9.35 -0.76 -7.33
N SER A 144 -9.17 -0.76 -8.66
CA SER A 144 -7.94 -1.26 -9.30
C SER A 144 -6.67 -0.50 -8.86
N LYS A 145 -6.79 0.76 -8.42
CA LYS A 145 -5.68 1.58 -7.90
C LYS A 145 -5.19 1.13 -6.52
N PHE A 146 -5.99 0.36 -5.76
CA PHE A 146 -5.75 0.11 -4.33
C PHE A 146 -5.84 -1.38 -3.93
N VAL A 147 -6.79 -2.14 -4.49
CA VAL A 147 -7.09 -3.52 -4.07
C VAL A 147 -6.15 -4.56 -4.73
N PHE A 148 -5.35 -4.15 -5.72
CA PHE A 148 -4.43 -5.03 -6.48
C PHE A 148 -3.47 -5.85 -5.60
N GLY A 149 -2.94 -5.29 -4.50
CA GLY A 149 -2.07 -6.01 -3.58
C GLY A 149 -2.81 -7.13 -2.83
N PHE A 150 -4.03 -6.86 -2.38
CA PHE A 150 -4.88 -7.88 -1.74
C PHE A 150 -5.20 -9.00 -2.74
N ARG A 151 -5.57 -8.64 -3.98
CA ARG A 151 -5.78 -9.62 -5.06
C ARG A 151 -4.53 -10.44 -5.36
N SER A 152 -3.33 -9.85 -5.39
CA SER A 152 -2.09 -10.63 -5.54
C SER A 152 -1.92 -11.65 -4.41
N ARG A 153 -2.23 -11.26 -3.16
CA ARG A 153 -2.11 -12.15 -2.00
C ARG A 153 -3.11 -13.33 -2.05
N ILE A 154 -4.34 -13.09 -2.50
CA ILE A 154 -5.39 -14.11 -2.62
C ILE A 154 -5.25 -14.96 -3.89
N ASP A 155 -5.06 -14.32 -5.05
CA ASP A 155 -5.08 -14.96 -6.38
C ASP A 155 -3.73 -15.63 -6.73
N LYS A 156 -2.61 -15.21 -6.11
CA LYS A 156 -1.23 -15.62 -6.50
C LYS A 156 -0.34 -16.08 -5.32
N ASP A 157 -0.88 -16.19 -4.11
CA ASP A 157 -0.14 -16.52 -2.87
C ASP A 157 1.11 -15.64 -2.60
N ARG A 158 1.13 -14.38 -3.08
CA ARG A 158 2.26 -13.46 -2.86
C ARG A 158 1.87 -11.98 -2.82
N PRO A 159 2.66 -11.13 -2.13
CA PRO A 159 2.52 -9.68 -2.24
C PRO A 159 2.66 -9.19 -3.69
N ALA A 160 2.06 -8.05 -4.01
CA ALA A 160 2.44 -7.25 -5.18
C ALA A 160 3.73 -6.48 -4.87
N TYR A 161 4.70 -6.49 -5.79
CA TYR A 161 6.04 -5.93 -5.60
C TYR A 161 6.25 -4.61 -6.34
N LEU A 162 6.84 -3.64 -5.63
CA LEU A 162 7.32 -2.38 -6.21
C LEU A 162 8.84 -2.28 -6.04
N LEU A 163 9.61 -2.39 -7.12
CA LEU A 163 11.05 -2.12 -7.10
C LEU A 163 11.25 -0.60 -7.19
N LYS A 164 11.61 0.05 -6.08
CA LYS A 164 11.81 1.50 -6.03
C LYS A 164 13.29 1.85 -6.05
N THR A 165 13.71 2.64 -7.04
CA THR A 165 15.07 3.16 -7.17
C THR A 165 15.07 4.68 -7.32
N THR A 166 16.11 5.33 -6.80
CA THR A 166 16.37 6.76 -7.01
C THR A 166 17.75 6.90 -7.65
N VAL A 167 17.85 7.67 -8.73
CA VAL A 167 19.03 7.72 -9.60
C VAL A 167 19.43 9.15 -9.98
N SER A 168 20.73 9.35 -10.19
CA SER A 168 21.29 10.57 -10.75
C SER A 168 20.80 10.81 -12.18
N LYS A 169 21.14 11.98 -12.74
CA LYS A 169 20.86 12.34 -14.14
C LYS A 169 21.39 11.31 -15.16
N GLU A 170 22.49 10.63 -14.83
CA GLU A 170 23.14 9.58 -15.63
C GLU A 170 22.56 8.17 -15.38
N GLY A 171 21.73 8.00 -14.34
CA GLY A 171 21.07 6.73 -14.01
C GLY A 171 21.71 5.93 -12.87
N TYR A 172 22.74 6.46 -12.20
CA TYR A 172 23.41 5.77 -11.09
C TYR A 172 22.65 5.96 -9.78
N PHE A 173 22.46 4.89 -8.98
CA PHE A 173 21.86 4.99 -7.64
C PHE A 173 22.89 5.11 -6.51
N SER A 174 24.17 4.89 -6.81
CA SER A 174 25.29 5.07 -5.87
C SER A 174 26.58 5.35 -6.64
N THR A 175 27.51 6.14 -6.09
CA THR A 175 28.89 6.25 -6.61
C THR A 175 29.74 5.00 -6.35
N GLY A 176 29.29 4.10 -5.47
CA GLY A 176 30.01 2.89 -5.05
C GLY A 176 31.09 3.12 -3.98
N VAL A 177 31.21 4.33 -3.42
CA VAL A 177 32.23 4.69 -2.40
C VAL A 177 31.91 4.10 -1.01
N GLY A 178 30.74 3.50 -0.81
CA GLY A 178 30.37 2.86 0.46
C GLY A 178 29.87 3.83 1.52
N SER A 179 29.32 4.97 1.10
CA SER A 179 28.66 5.96 1.95
C SER A 179 27.24 6.23 1.45
N ARG A 180 26.34 6.58 2.37
CA ARG A 180 24.96 6.99 2.03
C ARG A 180 24.95 8.26 1.18
N GLU A 181 24.17 8.24 0.10
CA GLU A 181 24.02 9.36 -0.83
C GLU A 181 22.57 9.87 -0.84
N LYS A 182 22.40 11.19 -0.94
CA LYS A 182 21.07 11.82 -1.12
C LYS A 182 20.92 12.26 -2.57
N ILE A 183 19.93 11.68 -3.26
CA ILE A 183 19.67 11.90 -4.69
C ILE A 183 18.33 12.61 -4.92
N SER A 184 17.29 12.24 -4.16
CA SER A 184 15.94 12.81 -4.25
C SER A 184 15.84 14.25 -3.72
N SER A 185 14.93 15.02 -4.31
CA SER A 185 14.48 16.32 -3.82
C SER A 185 13.70 16.20 -2.50
N LEU A 186 13.45 17.33 -1.82
CA LEU A 186 12.65 17.34 -0.59
C LEU A 186 11.17 17.00 -0.85
N GLU A 187 10.65 17.39 -2.01
CA GLU A 187 9.31 17.06 -2.49
C GLU A 187 9.19 15.57 -2.80
N SER A 188 10.19 14.98 -3.47
CA SER A 188 10.28 13.53 -3.63
C SER A 188 10.38 12.79 -2.29
N ASP A 189 11.19 13.29 -1.34
CA ASP A 189 11.30 12.69 -0.01
C ASP A 189 9.95 12.69 0.74
N PHE A 190 9.13 13.73 0.57
CA PHE A 190 7.76 13.80 1.11
C PHE A 190 6.90 12.65 0.55
N PHE A 191 6.79 12.53 -0.78
CA PHE A 191 5.97 11.47 -1.38
C PHE A 191 6.54 10.08 -1.15
N LEU A 192 7.86 9.91 -1.10
CA LEU A 192 8.48 8.63 -0.76
C LEU A 192 8.22 8.21 0.68
N SER A 193 8.14 9.16 1.63
CA SER A 193 7.68 8.85 2.99
C SER A 193 6.21 8.42 2.98
N MET A 194 5.34 9.16 2.30
CA MET A 194 3.93 8.81 2.15
C MET A 194 3.74 7.46 1.44
N LEU A 195 4.60 7.09 0.48
CA LEU A 195 4.56 5.78 -0.18
C LEU A 195 4.85 4.63 0.81
N ARG A 196 5.72 4.83 1.81
CA ARG A 196 5.92 3.86 2.91
C ARG A 196 4.66 3.68 3.76
N ALA A 197 3.83 4.72 3.92
CA ALA A 197 2.52 4.60 4.56
C ALA A 197 1.50 3.82 3.72
N LYS A 198 1.79 3.51 2.46
CA LYS A 198 0.90 2.84 1.48
C LYS A 198 1.35 1.45 1.06
N VAL A 199 2.42 0.91 1.65
CA VAL A 199 2.88 -0.47 1.42
C VAL A 199 3.02 -1.24 2.73
N ASP A 200 2.62 -2.51 2.72
CA ASP A 200 2.58 -3.33 3.94
C ASP A 200 3.97 -3.75 4.41
N ALA A 201 4.95 -3.83 3.51
CA ALA A 201 6.35 -4.07 3.82
C ALA A 201 7.31 -3.21 2.98
N VAL A 202 8.47 -2.86 3.56
CA VAL A 202 9.64 -2.33 2.87
C VAL A 202 10.82 -3.27 3.08
N LEU A 203 11.39 -3.78 1.99
CA LEU A 203 12.47 -4.75 1.94
C LEU A 203 13.77 -4.07 1.50
N VAL A 204 14.88 -4.34 2.19
CA VAL A 204 16.21 -3.84 1.79
C VAL A 204 17.28 -4.92 1.82
N GLY A 205 18.21 -4.84 0.86
CA GLY A 205 19.31 -5.80 0.73
C GLY A 205 20.43 -5.58 1.75
N PRO A 206 21.36 -6.55 1.88
CA PRO A 206 22.40 -6.55 2.92
C PRO A 206 23.26 -5.27 2.92
N ASN A 207 23.67 -4.82 1.73
CA ASN A 207 24.53 -3.63 1.61
C ASN A 207 23.82 -2.35 2.04
N THR A 208 22.51 -2.24 1.83
CA THR A 208 21.71 -1.10 2.29
C THR A 208 21.63 -1.06 3.82
N VAL A 209 21.50 -2.21 4.48
CA VAL A 209 21.60 -2.28 5.96
C VAL A 209 22.98 -1.81 6.43
N LYS A 210 24.04 -2.36 5.82
CA LYS A 210 25.43 -2.12 6.23
C LYS A 210 25.96 -0.71 5.95
N VAL A 211 25.52 -0.08 4.86
CA VAL A 211 26.02 1.24 4.40
C VAL A 211 25.13 2.39 4.83
N ASP A 212 23.80 2.25 4.69
CA ASP A 212 22.87 3.37 4.86
C ASP A 212 22.31 3.48 6.28
N ASP A 213 22.42 2.40 7.08
CA ASP A 213 21.83 2.26 8.41
C ASP A 213 20.37 2.77 8.42
N PRO A 214 19.46 2.09 7.69
CA PRO A 214 18.21 2.67 7.27
C PRO A 214 17.12 2.56 8.35
N GLY A 215 16.32 3.62 8.50
CA GLY A 215 15.15 3.61 9.39
C GLY A 215 13.94 2.87 8.81
N LEU A 216 13.69 3.06 7.51
CA LEU A 216 12.56 2.52 6.72
C LEU A 216 11.16 2.75 7.28
N ASP A 217 11.04 3.56 8.32
CA ASP A 217 9.79 3.93 8.95
C ASP A 217 9.04 4.98 8.14
N PHE A 218 7.71 4.95 8.25
CA PHE A 218 6.92 6.09 7.84
C PHE A 218 7.14 7.21 8.88
N ARG A 219 7.38 8.41 8.38
CA ARG A 219 7.38 9.64 9.18
C ARG A 219 6.55 10.68 8.48
N VAL A 220 5.69 11.36 9.24
CA VAL A 220 5.14 12.65 8.81
C VAL A 220 6.32 13.56 8.50
N PRO A 221 6.47 14.08 7.28
CA PRO A 221 7.52 15.04 6.99
C PRO A 221 7.23 16.36 7.71
N ASP A 222 8.22 16.96 8.38
CA ASP A 222 8.13 18.29 8.99
C ASP A 222 7.93 19.43 7.95
N PHE A 223 7.81 19.08 6.67
CA PHE A 223 7.77 20.00 5.56
C PHE A 223 6.36 20.59 5.38
N SER A 224 6.24 21.91 5.48
CA SER A 224 5.01 22.64 5.15
C SER A 224 4.60 22.37 3.71
N TYR A 225 3.33 22.00 3.49
CA TYR A 225 2.64 21.86 2.19
C TYR A 225 3.49 22.31 0.99
N PRO A 226 4.24 21.39 0.35
CA PRO A 226 5.02 21.77 -0.80
C PRO A 226 4.06 22.18 -1.92
N ASN A 227 4.27 23.36 -2.50
CA ASN A 227 3.63 23.73 -3.76
C ASN A 227 4.28 22.91 -4.87
N VAL A 228 3.85 21.65 -4.99
CA VAL A 228 4.36 20.71 -5.98
C VAL A 228 3.60 20.91 -7.27
N SER A 229 4.24 21.54 -8.25
CA SER A 229 3.86 21.40 -9.65
C SER A 229 3.98 19.92 -10.03
N LYS A 230 2.85 19.30 -10.35
CA LYS A 230 2.75 17.91 -10.82
C LYS A 230 2.19 17.95 -12.23
N HIS A 231 2.90 17.33 -13.17
CA HIS A 231 2.35 16.99 -14.47
C HIS A 231 2.28 15.47 -14.56
N ILE A 232 1.09 14.91 -14.75
CA ILE A 232 0.84 13.46 -14.65
C ILE A 232 0.35 12.93 -16.00
N GLU A 233 0.99 11.87 -16.50
CA GLU A 233 0.59 11.20 -17.74
C GLU A 233 0.68 9.67 -17.57
N GLY A 234 -0.34 8.94 -18.02
CA GLY A 234 -0.28 7.48 -18.17
C GLY A 234 -1.49 6.73 -17.61
N LYS A 235 -1.30 5.42 -17.41
CA LYS A 235 -2.33 4.51 -16.89
C LYS A 235 -2.48 4.66 -15.37
N GLU A 236 -3.70 4.62 -14.85
CA GLU A 236 -3.99 4.73 -13.41
C GLU A 236 -4.59 3.44 -12.83
N SER A 237 -3.78 2.39 -12.71
CA SER A 237 -4.18 1.09 -12.13
C SER A 237 -3.01 0.46 -11.38
N GLY A 238 -3.24 -0.38 -10.37
CA GLY A 238 -2.14 -1.01 -9.63
C GLY A 238 -1.22 0.03 -9.01
N PHE A 239 0.10 -0.22 -9.05
CA PHE A 239 1.09 0.73 -8.53
C PHE A 239 1.10 2.10 -9.24
N SER A 240 0.80 2.20 -10.54
CA SER A 240 0.73 3.52 -11.19
C SER A 240 -0.49 4.31 -10.73
N GLY A 241 -1.62 3.64 -10.52
CA GLY A 241 -2.82 4.23 -9.91
C GLY A 241 -2.58 4.66 -8.46
N LEU A 242 -1.88 3.84 -7.67
CA LEU A 242 -1.50 4.18 -6.30
C LEU A 242 -0.54 5.38 -6.25
N VAL A 243 0.45 5.44 -7.13
CA VAL A 243 1.40 6.57 -7.19
C VAL A 243 0.73 7.84 -7.71
N SER A 244 -0.22 7.75 -8.65
CA SER A 244 -1.02 8.91 -9.06
C SER A 244 -1.85 9.46 -7.89
N ALA A 245 -2.60 8.59 -7.21
CA ALA A 245 -3.40 8.94 -6.02
C ALA A 245 -2.53 9.45 -4.85
N LEU A 246 -1.30 8.93 -4.71
CA LEU A 246 -0.30 9.44 -3.76
C LEU A 246 0.08 10.88 -4.06
N LEU A 247 0.32 11.22 -5.33
CA LEU A 247 0.63 12.60 -5.72
C LEU A 247 -0.59 13.51 -5.55
N GLU A 248 -1.79 13.05 -5.88
CA GLU A 248 -3.02 13.83 -5.75
C GLU A 248 -3.39 14.08 -4.28
N TYR A 249 -3.54 13.02 -3.47
CA TYR A 249 -4.19 13.08 -2.16
C TYR A 249 -3.26 13.15 -0.95
N SER A 250 -1.93 13.09 -1.10
CA SER A 250 -1.06 13.19 0.10
C SER A 250 -1.06 14.56 0.77
N ALA A 251 -1.47 15.62 0.06
CA ALA A 251 -1.55 16.98 0.60
C ALA A 251 -2.33 17.95 -0.32
N GLU A 252 -3.64 18.23 -0.17
CA GLU A 252 -4.72 17.57 0.59
C GLU A 252 -4.72 17.57 2.14
N LYS A 253 -5.24 18.67 2.73
CA LYS A 253 -5.17 19.02 4.17
C LYS A 253 -5.74 17.96 5.10
N GLU A 254 -6.95 17.49 4.81
CA GLU A 254 -7.67 16.54 5.64
C GLU A 254 -6.99 15.17 5.62
N ILE A 255 -6.59 14.72 4.43
CA ILE A 255 -5.89 13.45 4.24
C ILE A 255 -4.53 13.47 4.93
N PHE A 256 -3.77 14.55 4.82
CA PHE A 256 -2.50 14.71 5.54
C PHE A 256 -2.71 14.65 7.06
N GLN A 257 -3.72 15.35 7.60
CA GLN A 257 -4.03 15.29 9.03
C GLN A 257 -4.37 13.86 9.50
N ILE A 258 -5.14 13.10 8.71
CA ILE A 258 -5.43 11.69 9.00
C ILE A 258 -4.14 10.86 9.11
N HIS A 259 -3.12 11.14 8.28
CA HIS A 259 -1.83 10.45 8.36
C HIS A 259 -0.96 10.90 9.54
N GLN A 260 -1.11 12.14 10.01
CA GLN A 260 -0.49 12.60 11.26
C GLN A 260 -1.11 11.90 12.46
N ASP A 261 -2.43 12.02 12.62
CA ASP A 261 -3.17 11.51 13.78
C ASP A 261 -3.04 9.99 13.93
N LYS A 262 -2.85 9.29 12.81
CA LYS A 262 -2.70 7.83 12.72
C LYS A 262 -1.29 7.39 12.31
N GLU A 263 -0.25 8.20 12.49
CA GLU A 263 1.12 7.88 12.02
C GLU A 263 1.60 6.51 12.51
N LYS A 264 1.29 6.15 13.77
CA LYS A 264 1.66 4.85 14.38
C LYS A 264 0.96 3.66 13.74
N ASP A 265 -0.20 3.86 13.12
CA ASP A 265 -0.98 2.82 12.47
C ASP A 265 -0.41 2.49 11.10
N TYR A 266 -0.12 3.51 10.27
CA TYR A 266 0.44 3.45 8.90
C TYR A 266 1.89 2.92 8.79
N GLN A 267 2.42 2.31 9.84
CA GLN A 267 3.80 1.83 9.86
C GLN A 267 3.93 0.48 9.16
N THR A 268 4.68 0.49 8.06
CA THR A 268 5.08 -0.68 7.26
C THR A 268 5.92 -1.69 8.05
N LEU A 269 5.94 -2.95 7.61
CA LEU A 269 6.89 -3.95 8.10
C LEU A 269 8.27 -3.71 7.48
N ARG A 270 9.28 -3.49 8.31
CA ARG A 270 10.66 -3.25 7.87
C ARG A 270 11.41 -4.57 7.78
N VAL A 271 11.70 -5.02 6.57
CA VAL A 271 12.22 -6.36 6.28
C VAL A 271 13.68 -6.28 5.85
N PHE A 272 14.55 -7.00 6.59
CA PHE A 272 16.00 -6.93 6.43
C PHE A 272 16.59 -8.30 6.07
N PHE A 273 17.49 -8.32 5.09
CA PHE A 273 18.21 -9.52 4.67
C PHE A 273 19.66 -9.48 5.18
N LEU A 274 20.02 -10.40 6.07
CA LEU A 274 21.31 -10.39 6.78
C LEU A 274 22.10 -11.69 6.49
N PRO A 275 23.13 -11.67 5.60
CA PRO A 275 23.92 -12.84 5.22
C PRO A 275 25.05 -13.15 6.22
N ALA A 276 25.23 -12.31 7.24
CA ALA A 276 26.03 -12.54 8.43
C ALA A 276 25.69 -11.45 9.47
N GLN A 277 26.08 -11.62 10.73
CA GLN A 277 25.75 -10.67 11.79
C GLN A 277 26.42 -9.29 11.61
N GLU A 278 27.60 -9.23 10.99
CA GLU A 278 28.37 -8.00 10.76
C GLU A 278 27.73 -7.03 9.76
N PHE A 279 26.59 -7.42 9.14
CA PHE A 279 25.78 -6.53 8.31
C PHE A 279 24.82 -5.66 9.13
N ALA A 280 24.51 -6.03 10.37
CA ALA A 280 23.66 -5.27 11.29
C ALA A 280 24.52 -4.76 12.47
N SER A 281 24.94 -3.50 12.40
CA SER A 281 25.68 -2.86 13.49
C SER A 281 24.80 -2.61 14.71
N GLU A 282 25.41 -2.48 15.90
CA GLU A 282 24.67 -2.07 17.11
C GLU A 282 23.94 -0.73 16.93
N ALA A 283 24.53 0.22 16.19
CA ALA A 283 23.87 1.49 15.86
C ALA A 283 22.58 1.28 15.04
N PHE A 284 22.59 0.32 14.11
CA PHE A 284 21.41 -0.06 13.33
C PHE A 284 20.35 -0.75 14.20
N LEU A 285 20.74 -1.74 15.03
CA LEU A 285 19.82 -2.44 15.93
C LEU A 285 19.17 -1.48 16.93
N GLU A 286 19.95 -0.57 17.50
CA GLU A 286 19.49 0.48 18.40
C GLU A 286 18.55 1.49 17.72
N LYS A 287 18.83 1.86 16.45
CA LYS A 287 17.91 2.65 15.63
C LYS A 287 16.58 1.92 15.42
N GLN A 288 16.60 0.61 15.14
CA GLN A 288 15.38 -0.17 14.99
C GLN A 288 14.58 -0.23 16.32
N SER A 289 15.26 -0.32 17.47
CA SER A 289 14.64 -0.31 18.81
C SER A 289 13.91 1.01 19.07
N LYS A 290 14.62 2.14 18.92
CA LYS A 290 14.05 3.49 19.09
C LYS A 290 12.83 3.74 18.20
N ILE A 291 12.82 3.19 16.98
CA ILE A 291 11.66 3.29 16.10
C ILE A 291 10.50 2.41 16.60
N ASN A 292 10.76 1.17 17.05
CA ASN A 292 9.73 0.32 17.67
C ASN A 292 9.10 0.99 18.91
N GLU A 293 9.93 1.62 19.74
CA GLU A 293 9.51 2.39 20.93
C GLU A 293 8.65 3.60 20.55
N ARG A 294 9.10 4.41 19.58
CA ARG A 294 8.37 5.57 19.04
C ARG A 294 6.97 5.19 18.54
N ILE A 295 6.89 4.09 17.79
CA ILE A 295 5.64 3.57 17.22
C ILE A 295 4.80 2.87 18.30
N GLY A 296 5.43 2.30 19.33
CA GLY A 296 4.78 1.50 20.37
C GLY A 296 4.46 0.06 19.95
N LYS A 297 5.11 -0.47 18.90
CA LYS A 297 4.94 -1.86 18.43
C LYS A 297 6.20 -2.38 17.73
N LYS A 298 6.45 -3.69 17.84
CA LYS A 298 7.46 -4.37 17.00
C LYS A 298 7.04 -4.30 15.53
N SER A 299 7.96 -3.86 14.68
CA SER A 299 7.70 -3.57 13.25
C SER A 299 8.85 -3.93 12.32
N ALA A 300 9.80 -4.77 12.77
CA ALA A 300 10.84 -5.36 11.94
C ALA A 300 10.55 -6.85 11.62
N ALA A 301 11.23 -7.38 10.62
CA ALA A 301 11.41 -8.81 10.39
C ALA A 301 12.77 -9.07 9.72
N PHE A 302 13.37 -10.23 9.96
CA PHE A 302 14.71 -10.56 9.47
C PHE A 302 14.73 -11.91 8.74
N PHE A 303 15.27 -11.88 7.53
CA PHE A 303 15.70 -13.07 6.80
C PHE A 303 17.20 -13.25 7.01
N LEU A 304 17.59 -14.43 7.50
CA LEU A 304 18.97 -14.84 7.76
C LEU A 304 19.40 -15.88 6.74
N ASP A 305 20.66 -15.85 6.30
CA ASP A 305 21.19 -16.87 5.40
C ASP A 305 21.23 -18.23 6.13
N SER A 306 20.52 -19.21 5.57
CA SER A 306 20.44 -20.57 6.11
C SER A 306 21.78 -21.26 6.29
N ASN A 307 22.82 -20.86 5.53
CA ASN A 307 24.16 -21.44 5.57
C ASN A 307 25.08 -20.82 6.64
N LYS A 308 24.54 -19.96 7.50
CA LYS A 308 25.33 -19.11 8.41
C LYS A 308 24.96 -19.32 9.87
N SER A 309 25.98 -19.26 10.72
CA SER A 309 25.84 -19.20 12.17
C SER A 309 25.77 -17.74 12.62
N TYR A 310 25.03 -17.52 13.71
CA TYR A 310 24.81 -16.21 14.32
C TYR A 310 24.86 -16.40 15.83
N ASP A 311 25.44 -15.46 16.56
CA ASP A 311 25.54 -15.56 18.02
C ASP A 311 24.14 -15.55 18.68
N PRO A 312 23.89 -16.36 19.72
CA PRO A 312 22.58 -16.41 20.38
C PRO A 312 22.13 -15.04 20.95
N SER A 313 23.06 -14.22 21.42
CA SER A 313 22.78 -12.84 21.86
C SER A 313 22.27 -11.95 20.72
N PHE A 314 22.84 -12.08 19.53
CA PHE A 314 22.41 -11.37 18.33
C PHE A 314 21.01 -11.83 17.89
N ILE A 315 20.75 -13.15 17.91
CA ILE A 315 19.40 -13.70 17.61
C ILE A 315 18.35 -13.14 18.59
N ASN A 316 18.62 -13.16 19.89
CA ASN A 316 17.71 -12.57 20.90
C ASN A 316 17.41 -11.10 20.59
N ARG A 317 18.43 -10.32 20.20
CA ARG A 317 18.28 -8.91 19.83
C ARG A 317 17.41 -8.71 18.58
N LEU A 318 17.48 -9.62 17.60
CA LEU A 318 16.54 -9.61 16.46
C LEU A 318 15.11 -9.94 16.90
N GLU A 319 14.91 -10.91 17.78
CA GLU A 319 13.59 -11.29 18.31
C GLU A 319 12.94 -10.17 19.14
N GLU A 320 13.72 -9.39 19.89
CA GLU A 320 13.26 -8.16 20.56
C GLU A 320 12.68 -7.14 19.56
N LEU A 321 13.28 -7.02 18.38
CA LEU A 321 12.87 -6.07 17.34
C LEU A 321 11.69 -6.56 16.48
N SER A 322 11.51 -7.88 16.37
CA SER A 322 10.71 -8.48 15.30
C SER A 322 9.22 -8.66 15.61
N LYS A 323 8.36 -8.33 14.62
CA LYS A 323 6.92 -8.61 14.65
C LYS A 323 6.62 -10.09 14.43
N PHE A 324 7.45 -10.76 13.64
CA PHE A 324 7.35 -12.17 13.26
C PHE A 324 8.64 -12.90 13.65
N PRO A 325 8.65 -14.25 13.73
CA PRO A 325 9.89 -15.00 13.86
C PRO A 325 10.90 -14.63 12.76
N TYR A 326 12.19 -14.71 13.07
CA TYR A 326 13.22 -14.62 12.03
C TYR A 326 13.20 -15.90 11.17
N GLU A 327 13.57 -15.77 9.90
CA GLU A 327 13.49 -16.86 8.93
C GLU A 327 14.89 -17.21 8.41
N ARG A 328 15.29 -18.48 8.54
CA ARG A 328 16.54 -19.00 7.96
C ARG A 328 16.25 -19.54 6.56
N ILE A 329 16.81 -18.91 5.54
CA ILE A 329 16.46 -19.17 4.14
C ILE A 329 17.66 -19.00 3.21
N ASP A 330 17.61 -19.64 2.04
CA ASP A 330 18.45 -19.24 0.91
C ASP A 330 17.81 -17.99 0.29
N PHE A 331 18.55 -16.89 0.21
CA PHE A 331 18.02 -15.64 -0.34
C PHE A 331 17.68 -15.70 -1.84
N SER A 332 18.10 -16.76 -2.55
CA SER A 332 17.67 -17.04 -3.93
C SER A 332 16.30 -17.72 -4.03
N ASP A 333 15.77 -18.31 -2.94
CA ASP A 333 14.43 -18.89 -2.89
C ASP A 333 13.36 -17.80 -2.66
N VAL A 334 13.25 -16.93 -3.65
CA VAL A 334 12.33 -15.78 -3.63
C VAL A 334 10.87 -16.23 -3.58
N LEU A 335 10.54 -17.41 -4.13
CA LEU A 335 9.18 -17.97 -4.04
C LEU A 335 8.82 -18.36 -2.59
N LYS A 336 9.73 -18.95 -1.83
CA LYS A 336 9.50 -19.22 -0.40
C LYS A 336 9.45 -17.93 0.41
N ILE A 337 10.31 -16.94 0.12
CA ILE A 337 10.22 -15.59 0.73
C ILE A 337 8.84 -14.97 0.46
N SER A 338 8.34 -15.03 -0.78
CA SER A 338 7.00 -14.54 -1.16
C SER A 338 5.88 -15.21 -0.37
N ARG A 339 5.93 -16.54 -0.21
CA ARG A 339 4.93 -17.29 0.58
C ARG A 339 4.97 -16.93 2.07
N ILE A 340 6.15 -16.72 2.65
CA ILE A 340 6.31 -16.26 4.03
C ILE A 340 5.66 -14.89 4.22
N LEU A 341 5.95 -13.93 3.32
CA LEU A 341 5.34 -12.60 3.34
C LEU A 341 3.81 -12.67 3.16
N CYS A 342 3.31 -13.55 2.28
CA CYS A 342 1.88 -13.82 2.12
C CYS A 342 1.25 -14.33 3.44
N GLY A 343 1.88 -15.31 4.10
CA GLY A 343 1.44 -15.86 5.39
C GLY A 343 1.46 -14.84 6.54
N TRP A 344 2.35 -13.84 6.47
CA TRP A 344 2.36 -12.69 7.38
C TRP A 344 1.29 -11.62 7.07
N GLY A 345 0.50 -11.82 6.00
CA GLY A 345 -0.59 -10.93 5.59
C GLY A 345 -0.15 -9.71 4.78
N ILE A 346 1.03 -9.74 4.15
CA ILE A 346 1.57 -8.63 3.35
C ILE A 346 0.90 -8.63 1.97
N ASN A 347 0.05 -7.62 1.69
CA ASN A 347 -0.59 -7.43 0.39
C ASN A 347 0.37 -6.79 -0.62
N SER A 348 1.19 -5.83 -0.19
CA SER A 348 2.14 -5.11 -1.05
C SER A 348 3.50 -4.93 -0.37
N ALA A 349 4.57 -5.04 -1.15
CA ALA A 349 5.94 -4.97 -0.67
C ALA A 349 6.80 -4.09 -1.59
N MET A 350 7.36 -3.01 -1.06
CA MET A 350 8.33 -2.18 -1.78
C MET A 350 9.75 -2.65 -1.49
N ILE A 351 10.56 -2.77 -2.54
CA ILE A 351 11.99 -3.09 -2.45
C ILE A 351 12.77 -1.79 -2.66
N GLU A 352 13.43 -1.30 -1.62
CA GLU A 352 14.23 -0.07 -1.66
C GLU A 352 15.73 -0.39 -1.69
N GLY A 353 16.37 -0.17 -2.84
CA GLY A 353 17.82 -0.18 -2.92
C GLY A 353 18.50 -1.55 -3.04
N GLY A 354 19.69 -1.53 -3.65
CA GLY A 354 20.59 -2.67 -3.75
C GLY A 354 20.25 -3.67 -4.85
N ASN A 355 21.14 -3.79 -5.84
CA ASN A 355 21.03 -4.77 -6.93
C ASN A 355 20.90 -6.23 -6.46
N PHE A 356 21.22 -6.54 -5.19
CA PHE A 356 20.94 -7.84 -4.60
C PHE A 356 19.45 -8.21 -4.66
N LEU A 357 18.56 -7.37 -4.12
CA LEU A 357 17.13 -7.66 -4.13
C LEU A 357 16.50 -7.36 -5.50
N TYR A 358 17.00 -6.35 -6.24
CA TYR A 358 16.50 -6.12 -7.60
C TYR A 358 16.73 -7.35 -8.50
N LYS A 359 17.94 -7.95 -8.49
CA LYS A 359 18.24 -9.18 -9.26
C LYS A 359 17.43 -10.38 -8.78
N ALA A 360 17.22 -10.52 -7.47
CA ALA A 360 16.47 -11.64 -6.91
C ALA A 360 14.96 -11.56 -7.27
N PHE A 361 14.32 -10.40 -7.10
CA PHE A 361 12.88 -10.26 -7.27
C PHE A 361 12.42 -9.91 -8.69
N SER A 362 13.27 -9.26 -9.51
CA SER A 362 12.86 -8.89 -10.88
C SER A 362 12.38 -10.05 -11.78
N PRO A 363 12.95 -11.27 -11.73
CA PRO A 363 12.48 -12.39 -12.56
C PRO A 363 11.07 -12.89 -12.21
N ILE A 364 10.53 -12.57 -11.02
CA ILE A 364 9.19 -13.02 -10.58
C ILE A 364 8.11 -11.94 -10.71
N LEU A 365 8.45 -10.77 -11.25
CA LEU A 365 7.49 -9.69 -11.48
C LEU A 365 6.46 -10.10 -12.55
N SER A 366 5.22 -9.72 -12.31
CA SER A 366 4.05 -9.94 -13.15
C SER A 366 3.36 -8.61 -13.46
N GLU A 367 2.23 -8.66 -14.16
CA GLU A 367 1.47 -7.47 -14.55
C GLU A 367 0.94 -6.57 -13.42
N GLU A 368 0.87 -7.07 -12.19
CA GLU A 368 0.42 -6.30 -11.01
C GLU A 368 1.60 -5.67 -10.23
N ASP A 369 2.83 -5.93 -10.69
CA ASP A 369 4.08 -5.48 -10.08
C ASP A 369 4.70 -4.36 -10.94
N ALA A 370 5.52 -3.52 -10.34
CA ALA A 370 6.10 -2.37 -11.03
C ALA A 370 7.52 -2.05 -10.59
N ILE A 371 8.20 -1.24 -11.40
CA ILE A 371 9.41 -0.51 -11.05
C ILE A 371 9.03 0.98 -10.96
N LEU A 372 9.38 1.63 -9.84
CA LEU A 372 9.35 3.09 -9.69
C LEU A 372 10.79 3.61 -9.78
N ARG A 373 11.08 4.38 -10.82
CA ARG A 373 12.34 5.10 -11.00
C ARG A 373 12.12 6.58 -10.68
N VAL A 374 12.82 7.09 -9.67
CA VAL A 374 12.89 8.53 -9.36
C VAL A 374 14.23 9.06 -9.89
N LYS A 375 14.20 9.87 -10.94
CA LYS A 375 15.40 10.41 -11.58
C LYS A 375 15.58 11.89 -11.26
N SER A 376 16.65 12.22 -10.54
CA SER A 376 17.01 13.61 -10.26
C SER A 376 17.55 14.32 -11.51
N SER A 377 17.15 15.57 -11.73
CA SER A 377 17.76 16.46 -12.73
C SER A 377 18.97 17.24 -12.20
N THR A 378 19.13 17.33 -10.88
CA THR A 378 20.11 18.17 -10.17
C THR A 378 21.31 17.41 -9.63
N VAL A 379 21.15 16.12 -9.31
CA VAL A 379 22.25 15.25 -8.84
C VAL A 379 22.89 14.52 -10.02
N SER A 380 24.22 14.64 -10.12
CA SER A 380 25.03 14.05 -11.20
C SER A 380 26.21 13.27 -10.61
N PHE A 381 26.42 12.05 -11.10
CA PHE A 381 27.56 11.20 -10.76
C PHE A 381 28.33 10.83 -12.04
N THR A 382 29.63 11.05 -12.06
CA THR A 382 30.49 10.78 -13.23
C THR A 382 30.69 9.29 -13.50
N LYS A 383 30.53 8.47 -12.46
CA LYS A 383 30.55 7.00 -12.47
C LYS A 383 29.76 6.50 -11.26
N GLY A 384 29.28 5.26 -11.32
CA GLY A 384 28.58 4.65 -10.20
C GLY A 384 28.01 3.28 -10.53
N ILE A 385 27.09 2.84 -9.69
CA ILE A 385 26.36 1.58 -9.82
C ILE A 385 25.00 1.89 -10.44
N LEU A 386 24.71 1.27 -11.58
CA LEU A 386 23.39 1.31 -12.22
C LEU A 386 22.44 0.30 -11.56
N PRO A 387 21.13 0.57 -11.48
CA PRO A 387 20.15 -0.44 -11.09
C PRO A 387 20.18 -1.63 -12.05
N GLU A 388 20.17 -2.86 -11.51
CA GLU A 388 20.18 -4.09 -12.28
C GLU A 388 18.95 -4.95 -11.98
N TRP A 389 18.11 -5.18 -13.00
CA TRP A 389 16.94 -6.08 -12.96
C TRP A 389 16.84 -6.89 -14.25
N ALA A 390 16.19 -8.05 -14.19
CA ALA A 390 15.87 -8.88 -15.35
C ALA A 390 14.60 -8.40 -16.04
N GLY A 391 14.65 -8.28 -17.38
CA GLY A 391 13.54 -7.82 -18.21
C GLY A 391 13.67 -6.36 -18.67
N ASN A 392 12.84 -5.97 -19.63
CA ASN A 392 12.83 -4.61 -20.16
C ASN A 392 11.85 -3.73 -19.38
N PHE A 393 12.30 -2.55 -18.97
CA PHE A 393 11.43 -1.54 -18.35
C PHE A 393 10.54 -0.87 -19.42
N SER A 394 9.23 -1.08 -19.32
CA SER A 394 8.23 -0.41 -20.15
C SER A 394 7.45 0.58 -19.28
N MET A 395 7.68 1.87 -19.50
CA MET A 395 7.01 2.95 -18.79
C MET A 395 5.50 2.95 -19.09
N GLU A 396 4.67 2.98 -18.06
CA GLU A 396 3.20 3.08 -18.16
C GLU A 396 2.65 4.41 -17.65
N TRP A 397 3.43 5.09 -16.80
CA TRP A 397 3.05 6.33 -16.11
C TRP A 397 4.28 7.13 -15.74
N LYS A 398 4.18 8.47 -15.73
CA LYS A 398 5.23 9.37 -15.26
C LYS A 398 4.63 10.61 -14.58
N ALA A 399 5.43 11.23 -13.73
CA ALA A 399 5.18 12.58 -13.26
C ALA A 399 6.46 13.38 -13.00
N GLU A 400 6.41 14.68 -13.24
CA GLU A 400 7.44 15.62 -12.80
C GLU A 400 7.09 16.16 -11.40
N ILE A 401 8.06 16.14 -10.49
CA ILE A 401 7.94 16.57 -9.08
C ILE A 401 9.15 17.44 -8.75
N ALA A 402 8.97 18.77 -8.80
CA ALA A 402 10.04 19.74 -8.60
C ALA A 402 11.29 19.46 -9.48
N SER A 403 12.39 18.95 -8.92
CA SER A 403 13.61 18.61 -9.67
C SER A 403 13.67 17.16 -10.18
N ASP A 404 12.69 16.32 -9.87
CA ASP A 404 12.77 14.89 -10.07
C ASP A 404 11.68 14.39 -11.03
N LEU A 405 12.06 13.51 -11.95
CA LEU A 405 11.13 12.77 -12.82
C LEU A 405 10.84 11.41 -12.18
N TRP A 406 9.58 11.16 -11.84
CA TRP A 406 9.09 9.85 -11.42
C TRP A 406 8.56 9.09 -12.64
N GLU A 407 8.97 7.84 -12.80
CA GLU A 407 8.52 6.95 -13.86
C GLU A 407 8.09 5.62 -13.22
N VAL A 408 6.85 5.21 -13.45
CA VAL A 408 6.33 3.89 -13.08
C VAL A 408 6.17 3.07 -14.36
N GLY A 409 6.70 1.85 -14.34
CA GLY A 409 6.64 0.96 -15.48
C GLY A 409 6.68 -0.51 -15.08
N ARG A 410 6.20 -1.36 -15.99
CA ARG A 410 6.28 -2.81 -15.86
C ARG A 410 7.66 -3.30 -16.28
N CYS A 411 8.04 -4.45 -15.77
CA CYS A 411 9.14 -5.22 -16.32
C CYS A 411 8.55 -6.32 -17.21
N SER A 412 8.74 -6.23 -18.53
CA SER A 412 8.43 -7.35 -19.42
C SER A 412 9.60 -8.33 -19.39
N GLN A 413 9.31 -9.57 -18.97
CA GLN A 413 10.18 -10.70 -19.29
C GLN A 413 10.04 -10.95 -20.80
N GLY A 414 11.15 -10.81 -21.53
CA GLY A 414 11.19 -10.87 -23.00
C GLY A 414 11.24 -12.27 -23.57
#